data_AF-A0A238Z2I6-F1
#
_entry.id   AF-A0A238Z2I6-F1
#
_cell.length_a   1.000
_cell.length_b   1.000
_cell.length_c   1.000
_cell.angle_alpha   90.00
_cell.angle_beta   90.00
_cell.angle_gamma   90.00
#
_symmetry.space_group_name_H-M   'P 1'
#
loop_
_entity.id
_entity.type
_entity.pdbx_description
1 polymer ?
#
loop_
_entity_poly.entity_id
_entity_poly.type
_entity_poly.pdbx_seq_one_letter_code
_entity_poly.pdbx_strand_id
1 'polypeptide(L)'
;MTTKKATAPLTAAPIAVQPEFDLFTYCELAGETRLDNDMLEELEPRFDSWQQHLKAYRLSAGGEKDPGYVILWLEKPVEDEIEGIWQDSPSAGMAFHNLAIHMVMSAVQNLLPDLADKGCAPLPKPGKEVVAAFKKLGLEWNAEGTVNRQFAVFTNMPALATCAGCMLYAKCESPNKD
;
A
#
# COMPACT_ATOMS: atom_id res chain seq x y z
N MET A 1 -2.55 -22.48 34.61
CA MET A 1 -2.67 -21.02 34.47
C MET A 1 -1.56 -20.55 33.55
N THR A 2 -1.84 -20.42 32.25
CA THR A 2 -0.85 -19.98 31.27
C THR A 2 -0.81 -18.45 31.29
N THR A 3 0.25 -17.89 31.86
CA THR A 3 0.50 -16.45 31.86
C THR A 3 0.57 -15.97 30.41
N LYS A 4 -0.43 -15.19 29.97
CA LYS A 4 -0.34 -14.45 28.70
C LYS A 4 0.84 -13.49 28.82
N LYS A 5 1.94 -13.81 28.15
CA LYS A 5 3.09 -12.92 28.01
C LYS A 5 2.57 -11.63 27.35
N ALA A 6 2.68 -10.50 28.03
CA ALA A 6 2.34 -9.22 27.43
C ALA A 6 3.26 -8.98 26.24
N THR A 7 2.70 -8.88 25.04
CA THR A 7 3.44 -8.50 23.84
C THR A 7 3.85 -7.04 24.00
N ALA A 8 5.11 -6.71 23.70
CA ALA A 8 5.59 -5.34 23.76
C ALA A 8 4.82 -4.44 22.76
N PRO A 9 4.57 -3.17 23.09
CA PRO A 9 3.86 -2.27 22.20
C PRO A 9 4.67 -2.02 20.93
N LEU A 10 4.01 -2.00 19.76
CA LEU A 10 4.65 -1.62 18.51
C LEU A 10 4.96 -0.13 18.50
N THR A 11 6.17 0.19 18.05
CA THR A 11 6.60 1.54 17.66
C THR A 11 6.34 1.74 16.18
N ALA A 12 5.98 2.97 15.78
CA ALA A 12 5.83 3.37 14.39
C ALA A 12 6.94 4.37 14.07
N ALA A 13 7.90 3.96 13.25
CA ALA A 13 9.00 4.80 12.81
C ALA A 13 8.76 5.24 11.35
N PRO A 14 8.80 6.54 11.03
CA PRO A 14 8.72 6.98 9.64
C PRO A 14 9.89 6.39 8.85
N ILE A 15 9.64 6.01 7.61
CA ILE A 15 10.67 5.53 6.69
C ILE A 15 10.57 6.30 5.38
N ALA A 16 11.72 6.57 4.78
CA ALA A 16 11.77 7.21 3.47
C ALA A 16 11.42 6.19 2.38
N VAL A 17 10.63 6.62 1.41
CA VAL A 17 10.30 5.90 0.18
C VAL A 17 10.43 6.88 -0.98
N GLN A 18 10.76 6.37 -2.16
CA GLN A 18 10.97 7.16 -3.37
C GLN A 18 10.27 6.43 -4.52
N PRO A 19 8.92 6.49 -4.59
CA PRO A 19 8.21 5.83 -5.66
C PRO A 19 8.72 6.37 -6.99
N GLU A 20 9.01 5.46 -7.91
CA GLU A 20 9.40 5.77 -9.28
C GLU A 20 8.22 5.50 -10.19
N PHE A 21 7.99 6.38 -11.15
CA PHE A 21 7.01 6.15 -12.19
C PHE A 21 7.59 5.18 -13.22
N ASP A 22 6.98 4.01 -13.36
CA ASP A 22 7.30 3.03 -14.39
C ASP A 22 6.12 2.86 -15.33
N LEU A 23 6.32 3.27 -16.59
CA LEU A 23 5.28 3.27 -17.61
C LEU A 23 4.71 1.87 -17.86
N PHE A 24 5.56 0.84 -17.86
CA PHE A 24 5.13 -0.53 -18.15
C PHE A 24 4.23 -1.07 -17.04
N THR A 25 4.64 -0.91 -15.78
CA THR A 25 3.89 -1.32 -14.60
C THR A 25 2.56 -0.57 -14.50
N TYR A 26 2.56 0.74 -14.79
CA TYR A 26 1.32 1.51 -14.84
C TYR A 26 0.39 0.99 -15.95
N CYS A 27 0.89 0.75 -17.16
CA CYS A 27 0.08 0.25 -18.28
C CYS A 27 -0.51 -1.13 -17.96
N GLU A 28 0.29 -2.03 -17.41
CA GLU A 28 -0.17 -3.36 -16.99
C GLU A 28 -1.30 -3.25 -15.96
N LEU A 29 -1.11 -2.42 -14.93
CA LEU A 29 -2.12 -2.17 -13.90
C LEU A 29 -3.40 -1.57 -14.51
N ALA A 30 -3.26 -0.63 -15.44
CA ALA A 30 -4.37 0.04 -16.10
C ALA A 30 -5.08 -0.85 -17.15
N GLY A 31 -4.53 -2.03 -17.48
CA GLY A 31 -5.02 -2.86 -18.58
C GLY A 31 -4.78 -2.25 -19.96
N GLU A 32 -3.83 -1.32 -20.06
CA GLU A 32 -3.49 -0.59 -21.26
C GLU A 32 -2.22 -1.15 -21.92
N THR A 33 -2.12 -0.98 -23.23
CA THR A 33 -0.91 -1.36 -23.98
C THR A 33 0.00 -0.17 -24.30
N ARG A 34 -0.54 1.04 -24.16
CA ARG A 34 0.15 2.32 -24.37
C ARG A 34 -0.65 3.44 -23.73
N LEU A 35 0.01 4.56 -23.46
CA LEU A 35 -0.64 5.82 -23.13
C LEU A 35 -0.47 6.82 -24.27
N ASP A 36 -1.48 7.67 -24.47
CA ASP A 36 -1.32 8.85 -25.29
C ASP A 36 -0.47 9.91 -24.56
N ASN A 37 0.07 10.86 -25.32
CA ASN A 37 0.94 11.90 -24.76
C ASN A 37 0.18 12.83 -23.83
N ASP A 38 -1.08 13.15 -24.14
CA ASP A 38 -1.91 14.06 -23.34
C ASP A 38 -2.09 13.50 -21.92
N MET A 39 -2.39 12.20 -21.79
CA MET A 39 -2.49 11.53 -20.49
C MET A 39 -1.15 11.49 -19.77
N LEU A 40 -0.04 11.24 -20.47
CA LEU A 40 1.30 11.28 -19.84
C LEU A 40 1.62 12.65 -19.25
N GLU A 41 1.33 13.72 -20.00
CA GLU A 41 1.49 15.11 -19.55
C GLU A 41 0.61 15.44 -18.33
N GLU A 42 -0.51 14.73 -18.16
CA GLU A 42 -1.39 14.87 -17.00
C GLU A 42 -0.98 14.03 -15.79
N LEU A 43 -0.37 12.86 -15.99
CA LEU A 43 0.03 11.94 -14.93
C LEU A 43 1.29 12.44 -14.20
N GLU A 44 2.30 12.93 -14.94
CA GLU A 44 3.58 13.38 -14.38
C GLU A 44 3.43 14.43 -13.26
N PRO A 45 2.76 15.59 -13.46
CA PRO A 45 2.65 16.61 -12.42
C PRO A 45 1.88 16.11 -11.19
N ARG A 46 0.91 15.21 -11.38
CA ARG A 46 0.17 14.60 -10.26
C ARG A 46 1.03 13.63 -9.49
N PHE A 47 1.77 12.77 -10.18
CA PHE A 47 2.72 11.86 -9.56
C PHE A 47 3.70 12.63 -8.69
N ASP A 48 4.31 13.69 -9.20
CA ASP A 48 5.23 14.52 -8.42
C ASP A 48 4.56 15.18 -7.21
N SER A 49 3.39 15.79 -7.42
CA SER A 49 2.68 16.49 -6.34
C SER A 49 2.19 15.55 -5.24
N TRP A 50 1.79 14.33 -5.57
CA TRP A 50 1.24 13.37 -4.61
C TRP A 50 2.29 12.71 -3.73
N GLN A 51 3.58 12.73 -4.11
CA GLN A 51 4.65 12.18 -3.27
C GLN A 51 4.67 12.80 -1.87
N GLN A 52 4.30 14.08 -1.72
CA GLN A 52 4.22 14.74 -0.40
C GLN A 52 3.11 14.17 0.51
N HIS A 53 2.10 13.56 -0.10
CA HIS A 53 0.96 12.92 0.55
C HIS A 53 1.17 11.43 0.81
N LEU A 54 2.27 10.86 0.32
CA LEU A 54 2.65 9.49 0.61
C LEU A 54 3.27 9.40 2.01
N LYS A 55 2.69 8.56 2.86
CA LYS A 55 3.23 8.23 4.18
C LYS A 55 3.70 6.79 4.20
N ALA A 56 4.83 6.54 4.85
CA ALA A 56 5.38 5.21 5.04
C ALA A 56 5.94 5.06 6.45
N TYR A 57 5.57 3.98 7.13
CA TYR A 57 6.02 3.68 8.49
C TYR A 57 6.40 2.21 8.62
N ARG A 58 7.51 1.96 9.31
CA ARG A 58 7.85 0.64 9.85
C ARG A 58 7.20 0.47 11.21
N LEU A 59 6.50 -0.64 11.41
CA LEU A 59 5.95 -1.04 12.70
C LEU A 59 6.80 -2.17 13.29
N SER A 60 7.37 -1.97 14.48
CA SER A 60 8.18 -2.98 15.15
C SER A 60 8.12 -2.85 16.68
N ALA A 61 8.19 -3.98 17.38
CA ALA A 61 8.32 -4.09 18.83
C ALA A 61 9.77 -3.92 19.29
N GLY A 62 10.73 -3.92 18.35
CA GLY A 62 12.15 -3.86 18.64
C GLY A 62 12.71 -5.24 19.04
N GLY A 63 13.96 -5.49 18.64
CA GLY A 63 14.65 -6.76 18.87
C GLY A 63 15.02 -7.49 17.58
N GLU A 64 16.08 -8.29 17.66
CA GLU A 64 16.75 -8.92 16.51
C GLU A 64 15.87 -9.91 15.72
N LYS A 65 14.81 -10.44 16.35
CA LYS A 65 13.91 -11.45 15.77
C LYS A 65 12.52 -10.90 15.40
N ASP A 66 12.31 -9.60 15.49
CA ASP A 66 11.03 -9.00 15.14
C ASP A 66 10.96 -8.78 13.62
N PRO A 67 10.15 -9.56 12.89
CA PRO A 67 10.02 -9.40 11.46
C PRO A 67 9.20 -8.16 11.10
N GLY A 68 8.59 -7.46 12.08
CA GLY A 68 7.86 -6.21 11.91
C GLY A 68 6.90 -6.15 10.73
N TYR A 69 6.50 -4.92 10.41
CA TYR A 69 5.58 -4.63 9.32
C TYR A 69 5.94 -3.31 8.66
N VAL A 70 5.39 -3.11 7.47
CA VAL A 70 5.33 -1.82 6.82
C VAL A 70 3.88 -1.45 6.54
N ILE A 71 3.55 -0.18 6.75
CA ILE A 71 2.29 0.44 6.32
C ILE A 71 2.62 1.68 5.49
N LEU A 72 2.05 1.76 4.30
CA LEU A 72 2.12 2.92 3.43
C LEU A 72 0.72 3.32 3.00
N TRP A 73 0.49 4.62 2.81
CA TRP A 73 -0.78 5.10 2.25
C TRP A 73 -0.63 6.48 1.63
N LEU A 74 -1.53 6.82 0.71
CA LEU A 74 -1.76 8.19 0.28
C LEU A 74 -2.79 8.85 1.19
N GLU A 75 -2.51 10.08 1.60
CA GLU A 75 -3.43 10.86 2.41
C GLU A 75 -4.71 11.24 1.65
N LYS A 76 -5.75 11.56 2.42
CA LYS A 76 -7.08 11.93 1.93
C LYS A 76 -7.12 12.99 0.81
N PRO A 77 -6.23 14.01 0.75
CA PRO A 77 -6.24 14.96 -0.36
C PRO A 77 -6.14 14.31 -1.75
N VAL A 78 -5.40 13.20 -1.88
CA VAL A 78 -5.29 12.47 -3.15
C VAL A 78 -6.61 11.76 -3.49
N GLU A 79 -7.25 11.14 -2.50
CA GLU A 79 -8.57 10.51 -2.67
C GLU A 79 -9.64 11.52 -3.09
N ASP A 80 -9.65 12.69 -2.43
CA ASP A 80 -10.62 13.76 -2.70
C ASP A 80 -10.40 14.38 -4.10
N GLU A 81 -9.15 14.51 -4.54
CA GLU A 81 -8.83 14.97 -5.90
C GLU A 81 -9.32 13.98 -6.96
N ILE A 82 -9.01 12.69 -6.80
CA ILE A 82 -9.43 11.64 -7.73
C ILE A 82 -10.96 11.57 -7.81
N GLU A 83 -11.64 11.60 -6.66
CA GLU A 83 -13.10 11.61 -6.60
C GLU A 83 -13.68 12.84 -7.32
N GLY A 84 -13.09 14.02 -7.12
CA GLY A 84 -13.50 15.23 -7.83
C GLY A 84 -13.40 15.08 -9.34
N ILE A 85 -12.28 14.55 -9.84
CA ILE A 85 -12.08 14.29 -11.27
C ILE A 85 -13.09 13.26 -11.79
N TRP A 86 -13.40 12.24 -10.99
CA TRP A 86 -14.35 11.20 -11.36
C TRP A 86 -15.75 11.75 -11.65
N GLN A 87 -16.17 12.79 -10.93
CA GLN A 87 -17.47 13.44 -11.15
C GLN A 87 -17.57 14.10 -12.52
N ASP A 88 -16.45 14.57 -13.07
CA ASP A 88 -16.38 15.23 -14.38
C ASP A 88 -16.04 14.25 -15.52
N SER A 89 -15.11 13.33 -15.29
CA SER A 89 -14.61 12.37 -16.27
C SER A 89 -14.25 11.04 -15.61
N PRO A 90 -15.12 10.01 -15.72
CA PRO A 90 -14.85 8.69 -15.15
C PRO A 90 -13.58 8.03 -15.71
N SER A 91 -13.23 8.27 -16.98
CA SER A 91 -12.01 7.73 -17.59
C SER A 91 -10.76 8.37 -17.00
N ALA A 92 -10.76 9.69 -16.81
CA ALA A 92 -9.64 10.38 -16.15
C ALA A 92 -9.54 9.99 -14.67
N GLY A 93 -10.68 9.90 -13.97
CA GLY A 93 -10.74 9.40 -12.60
C GLY A 93 -10.12 8.00 -12.46
N MET A 94 -10.40 7.10 -13.40
CA MET A 94 -9.79 5.76 -13.41
C MET A 94 -8.28 5.80 -13.67
N ALA A 95 -7.80 6.64 -14.60
CA ALA A 95 -6.37 6.81 -14.85
C ALA A 95 -5.63 7.28 -13.57
N PHE A 96 -6.18 8.28 -12.89
CA PHE A 96 -5.59 8.80 -11.65
C PHE A 96 -5.74 7.84 -10.45
N HIS A 97 -6.79 7.04 -10.42
CA HIS A 97 -6.92 5.92 -9.48
C HIS A 97 -5.80 4.89 -9.68
N ASN A 98 -5.52 4.51 -10.92
CA ASN A 98 -4.42 3.61 -11.25
C ASN A 98 -3.06 4.23 -10.93
N LEU A 99 -2.90 5.54 -11.11
CA LEU A 99 -1.68 6.27 -10.74
C LEU A 99 -1.41 6.18 -9.23
N ALA A 100 -2.46 6.34 -8.42
CA ALA A 100 -2.35 6.25 -6.97
C ALA A 100 -2.00 4.83 -6.50
N ILE A 101 -2.60 3.79 -7.11
CA ILE A 101 -2.22 2.39 -6.86
C ILE A 101 -0.76 2.16 -7.27
N HIS A 102 -0.37 2.60 -8.47
CA HIS A 102 1.00 2.48 -8.96
C HIS A 102 2.00 3.11 -7.99
N MET A 103 1.72 4.31 -7.48
CA MET A 103 2.58 5.00 -6.53
C MET A 103 2.79 4.22 -5.23
N VAL A 104 1.72 3.72 -4.60
CA VAL A 104 1.87 2.96 -3.34
C VAL A 104 2.56 1.61 -3.56
N MET A 105 2.35 0.98 -4.72
CA MET A 105 3.01 -0.27 -5.08
C MET A 105 4.50 -0.07 -5.39
N SER A 106 4.85 0.96 -6.15
CA SER A 106 6.24 1.36 -6.41
C SER A 106 6.97 1.69 -5.10
N ALA A 107 6.33 2.43 -4.21
CA ALA A 107 6.89 2.77 -2.90
C ALA A 107 7.17 1.55 -2.02
N VAL A 108 6.27 0.56 -1.97
CA VAL A 108 6.51 -0.65 -1.18
C VAL A 108 7.60 -1.52 -1.81
N GLN A 109 7.71 -1.54 -3.15
CA GLN A 109 8.77 -2.27 -3.86
C GLN A 109 10.17 -1.68 -3.60
N ASN A 110 10.31 -0.37 -3.39
CA ASN A 110 11.59 0.20 -2.93
C ASN A 110 12.06 -0.41 -1.60
N LEU A 111 11.12 -0.75 -0.72
CA LEU A 111 11.40 -1.31 0.61
C LEU A 111 11.52 -2.83 0.58
N LEU A 112 10.79 -3.47 -0.33
CA LEU A 112 10.65 -4.91 -0.46
C LEU A 112 10.77 -5.30 -1.95
N PRO A 113 11.99 -5.31 -2.52
CA PRO A 113 12.21 -5.51 -3.96
C PRO A 113 11.65 -6.83 -4.49
N ASP A 114 11.64 -7.89 -3.67
CA ASP A 114 11.04 -9.19 -4.00
C ASP A 114 9.54 -9.11 -4.37
N LEU A 115 8.86 -8.00 -4.04
CA LEU A 115 7.47 -7.78 -4.43
C LEU A 115 7.31 -7.43 -5.90
N ALA A 116 8.35 -6.90 -6.56
CA ALA A 116 8.30 -6.61 -8.00
C ALA A 116 8.10 -7.90 -8.80
N ASP A 117 8.85 -8.96 -8.47
CA ASP A 117 8.73 -10.27 -9.13
C ASP A 117 7.43 -11.00 -8.78
N LYS A 118 6.94 -10.83 -7.54
CA LYS A 118 5.72 -11.50 -7.05
C LYS A 118 4.43 -10.79 -7.49
N GLY A 119 4.51 -9.50 -7.83
CA GLY A 119 3.36 -8.67 -8.21
C GLY A 119 2.33 -8.44 -7.10
N CYS A 120 2.60 -8.84 -5.85
CA CYS A 120 1.63 -8.77 -4.76
C CYS A 120 2.31 -8.67 -3.40
N ALA A 121 1.75 -7.85 -2.50
CA ALA A 121 2.13 -7.73 -1.10
C ALA A 121 1.12 -8.47 -0.20
N PRO A 122 1.44 -9.68 0.32
CA PRO A 122 0.51 -10.43 1.16
C PRO A 122 0.06 -9.62 2.38
N LEU A 123 -1.25 -9.56 2.60
CA LEU A 123 -1.88 -8.79 3.67
C LEU A 123 -1.99 -9.63 4.96
N PRO A 124 -1.18 -9.37 6.00
CA PRO A 124 -1.29 -10.12 7.25
C PRO A 124 -2.51 -9.68 8.05
N LYS A 125 -3.00 -10.58 8.90
CA LYS A 125 -4.03 -10.24 9.88
C LYS A 125 -3.44 -9.37 11.00
N PRO A 126 -3.92 -8.13 11.21
CA PRO A 126 -3.36 -7.28 12.24
C PRO A 126 -3.73 -7.78 13.64
N GLY A 127 -2.73 -7.88 14.51
CA GLY A 127 -2.93 -8.07 15.94
C GLY A 127 -3.37 -6.77 16.63
N LYS A 128 -3.73 -6.87 17.91
CA LYS A 128 -4.17 -5.71 18.72
C LYS A 128 -3.13 -4.57 18.74
N GLU A 129 -1.85 -4.92 18.79
CA GLU A 129 -0.75 -3.94 18.80
C GLU A 129 -0.64 -3.18 17.47
N VAL A 130 -0.88 -3.84 16.33
CA VAL A 130 -0.90 -3.20 15.01
C VAL A 130 -2.07 -2.22 14.93
N VAL A 131 -3.27 -2.65 15.36
CA VAL A 131 -4.45 -1.77 15.39
C VAL A 131 -4.23 -0.57 16.30
N ALA A 132 -3.57 -0.75 17.44
CA ALA A 132 -3.19 0.35 18.32
C ALA A 132 -2.17 1.31 17.67
N ALA A 133 -1.22 0.79 16.88
CA ALA A 133 -0.29 1.61 16.12
C ALA A 133 -1.00 2.40 15.00
N PHE A 134 -1.90 1.76 14.25
CA PHE A 134 -2.73 2.43 13.24
C PHE A 134 -3.50 3.61 13.83
N LYS A 135 -4.14 3.43 15.00
CA LYS A 135 -4.88 4.51 15.66
C LYS A 135 -3.99 5.73 15.97
N LYS A 136 -2.73 5.52 16.34
CA LYS A 136 -1.77 6.62 16.58
C LYS A 136 -1.38 7.35 15.30
N LEU A 137 -1.48 6.68 14.15
CA LEU A 137 -1.26 7.24 12.82
C LEU A 137 -2.54 7.84 12.20
N GLY A 138 -3.66 7.85 12.92
CA GLY A 138 -4.95 8.31 12.40
C GLY A 138 -5.62 7.32 11.44
N LEU A 139 -5.16 6.06 11.45
CA LEU A 139 -5.71 4.97 10.64
C LEU A 139 -6.67 4.10 11.45
N GLU A 140 -7.73 3.65 10.80
CA GLU A 140 -8.73 2.75 11.38
C GLU A 140 -8.84 1.49 10.54
N TRP A 141 -8.71 0.32 11.17
CA TRP A 141 -8.84 -0.97 10.51
C TRP A 141 -10.31 -1.41 10.48
N ASN A 142 -10.81 -1.84 9.32
CA ASN A 142 -12.18 -2.30 9.13
C ASN A 142 -12.29 -3.83 9.00
N ALA A 143 -13.52 -4.33 8.90
CA ALA A 143 -13.79 -5.77 8.84
C ALA A 143 -13.42 -6.38 7.47
N GLU A 144 -13.36 -5.53 6.46
CA GLU A 144 -13.07 -5.86 5.06
C GLU A 144 -11.57 -6.06 4.83
N GLY A 145 -10.73 -5.74 5.82
CA GLY A 145 -9.29 -5.95 5.76
C GLY A 145 -8.53 -4.77 5.16
N THR A 146 -9.08 -3.56 5.23
CA THR A 146 -8.40 -2.35 4.81
C THR A 146 -8.35 -1.35 5.96
N VAL A 147 -7.54 -0.31 5.79
CA VAL A 147 -7.60 0.89 6.63
C VAL A 147 -8.60 1.88 6.03
N ASN A 148 -8.91 2.97 6.75
CA ASN A 148 -9.70 4.10 6.28
C ASN A 148 -9.00 4.96 5.20
N ARG A 149 -8.24 4.33 4.30
CA ARG A 149 -7.60 4.92 3.13
C ARG A 149 -7.78 3.99 1.93
N GLN A 150 -8.09 4.55 0.77
CA GLN A 150 -8.32 3.81 -0.47
C GLN A 150 -7.01 3.22 -1.00
N PHE A 151 -5.94 4.01 -0.96
CA PHE A 151 -4.63 3.63 -1.46
C PHE A 151 -3.71 3.36 -0.27
N ALA A 152 -3.69 2.11 0.19
CA ALA A 152 -2.85 1.70 1.31
C ALA A 152 -2.30 0.29 1.12
N VAL A 153 -1.07 0.08 1.58
CA VAL A 153 -0.40 -1.22 1.60
C VAL A 153 0.05 -1.51 3.02
N PHE A 154 -0.41 -2.64 3.57
CA PHE A 154 0.04 -3.20 4.83
C PHE A 154 0.60 -4.60 4.60
N THR A 155 1.89 -4.81 4.90
CA THR A 155 2.51 -6.12 4.73
C THR A 155 3.65 -6.35 5.74
N ASN A 156 4.14 -7.59 5.82
CA ASN A 156 5.29 -7.94 6.65
C ASN A 156 6.59 -7.32 6.10
N MET A 157 7.57 -7.05 6.98
CA MET A 157 8.87 -6.51 6.57
C MET A 157 10.05 -7.24 7.25
N PRO A 158 10.50 -8.40 6.72
CA PRO A 158 10.48 -8.74 5.29
C PRO A 158 9.14 -9.30 4.81
N ALA A 159 8.90 -9.17 3.50
CA ALA A 159 7.72 -9.70 2.84
C ALA A 159 7.55 -11.20 3.10
N LEU A 160 6.30 -11.66 3.20
CA LEU A 160 6.03 -13.09 3.31
C LEU A 160 6.51 -13.82 2.04
N ALA A 161 7.09 -15.00 2.24
CA ALA A 161 7.50 -15.86 1.14
C ALA A 161 6.29 -16.45 0.39
N THR A 162 5.14 -16.59 1.04
CA THR A 162 3.95 -17.25 0.49
C THR A 162 2.65 -16.52 0.85
N CYS A 163 1.60 -16.80 0.09
CA CYS A 163 0.26 -16.26 0.30
C CYS A 163 -0.52 -16.90 1.47
N ALA A 164 0.01 -17.94 2.12
CA ALA A 164 -0.69 -18.71 3.17
C ALA A 164 -1.06 -17.87 4.41
N GLY A 165 -0.32 -16.78 4.67
CA GLY A 165 -0.61 -15.82 5.75
C GLY A 165 -1.50 -14.65 5.34
N CYS A 166 -1.92 -14.57 4.07
CA CYS A 166 -2.70 -13.47 3.53
C CYS A 166 -4.17 -13.59 3.93
N MET A 167 -4.76 -12.53 4.49
CA MET A 167 -6.19 -12.53 4.82
C MET A 167 -7.09 -12.69 3.59
N LEU A 168 -6.60 -12.26 2.42
CA LEU A 168 -7.34 -12.35 1.17
C LEU A 168 -7.24 -13.73 0.53
N TYR A 169 -6.42 -14.66 1.05
CA TYR A 169 -6.12 -15.94 0.39
C TYR A 169 -7.37 -16.69 -0.09
N ALA A 170 -8.41 -16.77 0.74
CA ALA A 170 -9.65 -17.48 0.41
C ALA A 170 -10.43 -16.87 -0.76
N LYS A 171 -10.28 -15.56 -1.01
CA LYS A 171 -10.99 -14.79 -2.04
C LYS A 171 -10.04 -14.17 -3.07
N CYS A 172 -8.76 -14.53 -3.03
CA CYS A 172 -7.75 -13.98 -3.91
C CYS A 172 -7.93 -14.53 -5.32
N GLU A 173 -8.05 -13.63 -6.29
CA GLU A 173 -8.20 -13.92 -7.72
C GLU A 173 -6.88 -13.77 -8.48
N SER A 174 -5.79 -13.41 -7.78
CA SER A 174 -4.47 -13.26 -8.39
C SER A 174 -3.97 -14.59 -8.97
N PRO A 175 -3.38 -14.60 -10.18
CA PRO A 175 -2.75 -15.79 -10.74
C PRO A 175 -1.52 -16.25 -9.93
N ASN A 176 -0.94 -15.38 -9.09
CA ASN A 176 0.27 -15.64 -8.29
C ASN A 176 -0.05 -16.16 -6.87
N LYS A 177 -1.22 -16.79 -6.71
CA LYS A 177 -1.73 -17.23 -5.40
C LYS A 177 -0.98 -18.43 -4.81
N ASP A 178 -0.44 -19.30 -5.65
CA ASP A 178 0.17 -20.59 -5.28
C ASP A 178 1.66 -20.69 -5.67
#